data_AF-A0A2E0QBA6-F1
#
_entry.id   AF-A0A2E0QBA6-F1
#
_cell.length_a   1.000
_cell.length_b   1.000
_cell.length_c   1.000
_cell.angle_alpha   90.00
_cell.angle_beta   90.00
_cell.angle_gamma   90.00
#
_symmetry.space_group_name_H-M   'P 1'
#
loop_
_entity.id
_entity.type
_entity.pdbx_description
1 polymer ?
#
loop_
_entity_poly.entity_id
_entity_poly.type
_entity_poly.pdbx_seq_one_letter_code
_entity_poly.pdbx_strand_id
1 'polypeptide(L)'
;MGALKINYNLIESDLKKSPLFLEKGLKEKGTSEKNRANYYPFGSPLPGRNQISSPQYEHGYQGQFTLKDEETGLDAFELRLWDSRLARWTSTDPVVSQR
;
A
#
# COMPACT_ATOMS: atom_id res chain seq x y z
N MET A 1 35.04 25.07 23.72
CA MET A 1 33.76 24.32 23.70
C MET A 1 33.77 23.45 22.44
N GLY A 2 34.21 22.19 22.56
CA GLY A 2 34.33 21.27 21.43
C GLY A 2 33.06 20.41 21.32
N ALA A 3 32.46 20.35 20.13
CA ALA A 3 31.33 19.47 19.87
C ALA A 3 31.81 18.00 19.86
N LEU A 4 31.14 17.15 20.64
CA LEU A 4 31.43 15.71 20.66
C LEU A 4 30.91 15.07 19.36
N LYS A 5 31.83 14.44 18.63
CA LYS A 5 31.57 13.73 17.38
C LYS A 5 30.82 12.44 17.71
N ILE A 6 29.58 12.29 17.23
CA ILE A 6 28.80 11.06 17.42
C ILE A 6 29.35 10.02 16.44
N ASN A 7 29.85 8.90 16.97
CA ASN A 7 30.40 7.80 16.19
C ASN A 7 29.30 6.73 16.01
N TYR A 8 29.01 6.32 14.78
CA TYR A 8 27.87 5.43 14.45
C TYR A 8 28.12 3.94 14.71
N ASN A 9 29.26 3.58 15.29
CA ASN A 9 29.60 2.18 15.57
C ASN A 9 29.24 1.83 17.02
N LEU A 10 27.94 1.78 17.31
CA LEU A 10 27.45 1.32 18.62
C LEU A 10 27.49 -0.21 18.66
N ILE A 11 28.38 -0.75 19.49
CA ILE A 11 28.39 -2.18 19.82
C ILE A 11 27.24 -2.41 20.81
N GLU A 12 26.54 -3.54 20.69
CA GLU A 12 25.34 -3.91 21.46
C GLU A 12 25.53 -3.79 23.00
N SER A 13 26.79 -3.87 23.46
CA SER A 13 27.19 -3.68 24.86
C SER A 13 27.05 -2.24 25.38
N ASP A 14 27.09 -1.23 24.51
CA ASP A 14 27.06 0.18 24.88
C ASP A 14 25.63 0.72 25.06
N LEU A 15 24.64 0.09 24.40
CA LEU A 15 23.22 0.43 24.55
C LEU A 15 22.69 0.11 25.97
N LYS A 16 23.23 -0.93 26.61
CA LYS A 16 22.83 -1.40 27.95
C LYS A 16 23.32 -0.53 29.11
N LYS A 17 24.22 0.43 28.85
CA LYS A 17 24.76 1.35 29.88
C LYS A 17 24.04 2.70 29.93
N SER A 18 23.09 2.96 29.02
CA SER A 18 22.35 4.22 29.00
C SER A 18 21.26 4.23 30.09
N PRO A 19 21.11 5.31 30.87
CA PRO A 19 20.22 5.32 32.03
C PRO A 19 18.76 5.30 31.57
N LEU A 20 18.09 4.14 31.71
CA LEU A 20 16.64 3.87 31.89
C LEU A 20 15.59 4.57 31.00
N PHE A 21 15.96 5.58 30.21
CA PHE A 21 15.08 6.45 29.45
C PHE A 21 14.96 5.99 27.99
N LEU A 22 15.97 5.28 27.48
CA LEU A 22 15.95 4.73 26.12
C LEU A 22 15.35 3.32 26.03
N GLU A 23 15.32 2.55 27.12
CA GLU A 23 14.73 1.20 27.12
C GLU A 23 13.21 1.22 26.97
N LYS A 24 12.53 2.26 27.45
CA LYS A 24 11.07 2.40 27.31
C LYS A 24 10.60 2.66 25.89
N GLY A 25 11.48 3.05 24.97
CA GLY A 25 11.13 3.33 23.56
C GLY A 25 11.37 2.16 22.59
N LEU A 26 12.03 1.09 23.05
CA LEU A 26 12.38 -0.08 22.23
C LEU A 26 11.51 -1.30 22.48
N LYS A 27 10.56 -1.22 23.42
CA LYS A 27 9.59 -2.29 23.64
C LYS A 27 8.56 -2.30 22.53
N GLU A 28 8.69 -3.34 21.71
CA GLU A 28 7.65 -3.87 20.83
C GLU A 28 7.22 -2.92 19.72
N LYS A 29 8.13 -2.65 18.77
CA LYS A 29 7.67 -2.50 17.38
C LYS A 29 7.13 -3.87 16.95
N GLY A 30 5.88 -4.15 17.28
CA GLY A 30 5.11 -5.12 16.51
C GLY A 30 5.36 -4.80 15.03
N THR A 31 5.74 -5.79 14.23
CA THR A 31 5.86 -5.60 12.80
C THR A 31 4.52 -5.08 12.32
N SER A 32 4.43 -3.77 12.06
CA SER A 32 3.28 -3.19 11.39
C SER A 32 3.20 -3.92 10.07
N GLU A 33 2.29 -4.88 9.98
CA GLU A 33 1.97 -5.57 8.74
C GLU A 33 1.35 -4.49 7.85
N LYS A 34 2.22 -3.83 7.10
CA LYS A 34 1.80 -2.82 6.14
C LYS A 34 1.17 -3.60 5.01
N ASN A 35 -0.12 -3.41 4.76
CA ASN A 35 -0.74 -3.84 3.52
C ASN A 35 0.11 -3.32 2.36
N ARG A 36 0.57 -4.23 1.51
CA ARG A 36 1.29 -3.90 0.28
C ARG A 36 0.48 -4.42 -0.86
N ALA A 37 0.02 -3.50 -1.70
CA ALA A 37 -0.64 -3.82 -2.95
C ALA A 37 0.21 -3.28 -4.09
N ASN A 38 0.74 -4.17 -4.91
CA ASN A 38 1.55 -3.82 -6.07
C ASN A 38 0.70 -4.05 -7.32
N TYR A 39 0.54 -3.01 -8.13
CA TYR A 39 -0.28 -3.03 -9.33
C TYR A 39 0.55 -2.67 -10.56
N TYR A 40 0.22 -3.25 -11.71
CA TYR A 40 0.66 -2.77 -13.01
C TYR A 40 0.06 -1.38 -13.29
N PRO A 41 0.59 -0.61 -14.26
CA PRO A 41 0.15 0.76 -14.53
C PRO A 41 -1.37 0.91 -14.77
N PHE A 42 -2.03 -0.14 -15.27
CA PHE A 42 -3.46 -0.13 -15.60
C PHE A 42 -4.35 -0.79 -14.54
N GLY A 43 -3.81 -1.10 -13.36
CA GLY A 43 -4.58 -1.58 -12.21
C GLY A 43 -4.59 -3.08 -11.98
N SER A 44 -3.96 -3.89 -12.84
CA SER A 44 -3.94 -5.34 -12.60
C SER A 44 -2.98 -5.69 -11.46
N PRO A 45 -3.36 -6.58 -10.53
CA PRO A 45 -2.53 -6.94 -9.39
C PRO A 45 -1.30 -7.75 -9.83
N LEU A 46 -0.12 -7.45 -9.28
CA LEU A 46 1.04 -8.30 -9.49
C LEU A 46 0.89 -9.59 -8.69
N PRO A 47 1.00 -10.78 -9.34
CA PRO A 47 0.89 -12.05 -8.65
C PRO A 47 2.00 -12.19 -7.59
N GLY A 48 1.64 -12.71 -6.41
CA GLY A 48 2.57 -12.94 -5.30
C GLY A 48 3.09 -11.67 -4.61
N ARG A 49 2.58 -10.48 -4.96
CA ARG A 49 3.01 -9.21 -4.36
C ARG A 49 1.89 -8.40 -3.69
N ASN A 50 0.69 -8.98 -3.60
CA ASN A 50 -0.40 -8.45 -2.79
C ASN A 50 -0.44 -9.21 -1.46
N GLN A 51 -0.01 -8.55 -0.39
CA GLN A 51 -0.13 -9.05 0.97
C GLN A 51 -1.24 -8.28 1.66
N ILE A 52 -2.35 -8.97 1.92
CA ILE A 52 -3.53 -8.43 2.58
C ILE A 52 -3.54 -9.03 3.99
N SER A 53 -3.17 -8.24 4.99
CA SER A 53 -3.10 -8.67 6.39
C SER A 53 -4.29 -8.16 7.24
N SER A 54 -5.10 -7.28 6.64
CA SER A 54 -6.29 -6.63 7.21
C SER A 54 -7.50 -6.91 6.31
N PRO A 55 -8.75 -6.60 6.74
CA PRO A 55 -9.93 -6.80 5.91
C PRO A 55 -9.72 -6.31 4.47
N GLN A 56 -10.22 -7.10 3.53
CA GLN A 56 -10.10 -6.88 2.10
C GLN A 56 -10.52 -5.45 1.77
N TYR A 57 -9.63 -4.67 1.18
CA TYR A 57 -9.94 -3.31 0.76
C TYR A 57 -10.86 -3.39 -0.48
N GLU A 58 -12.08 -2.87 -0.35
CA GLU A 58 -13.13 -2.98 -1.38
C GLU A 58 -12.87 -2.10 -2.62
N HIS A 59 -11.96 -1.13 -2.50
CA HIS A 59 -11.65 -0.21 -3.58
C HIS A 59 -10.47 -0.68 -4.43
N GLY A 60 -10.61 -0.52 -5.74
CA GLY A 60 -9.67 -1.01 -6.74
C GLY A 60 -8.77 0.08 -7.31
N TYR A 61 -8.48 -0.04 -8.61
CA TYR A 61 -7.67 0.90 -9.36
C TYR A 61 -8.31 2.30 -9.37
N GLN A 62 -7.56 3.36 -9.04
CA GLN A 62 -8.06 4.73 -8.80
C GLN A 62 -8.79 4.96 -7.45
N GLY A 63 -8.74 3.99 -6.53
CA GLY A 63 -9.18 4.19 -5.15
C GLY A 63 -10.70 4.32 -5.04
N GLN A 64 -11.18 5.28 -4.26
CA GLN A 64 -12.58 5.42 -3.86
C GLN A 64 -13.58 5.54 -5.02
N PHE A 65 -13.13 5.95 -6.20
CA PHE A 65 -13.95 6.02 -7.41
C PHE A 65 -14.23 4.65 -8.06
N THR A 66 -13.64 3.59 -7.50
CA THR A 66 -13.82 2.23 -7.99
C THR A 66 -14.20 1.29 -6.86
N LEU A 67 -15.16 0.44 -7.17
CA LEU A 67 -15.41 -0.77 -6.40
C LEU A 67 -14.76 -1.93 -7.15
N LYS A 68 -13.93 -2.69 -6.47
CA LYS A 68 -13.31 -3.88 -7.04
C LYS A 68 -14.31 -5.02 -6.98
N ASP A 69 -14.68 -5.55 -8.14
CA ASP A 69 -15.46 -6.78 -8.21
C ASP A 69 -14.52 -7.99 -8.16
N GLU A 70 -14.62 -8.79 -7.11
CA GLU A 70 -13.78 -9.98 -6.93
C GLU A 70 -14.19 -11.14 -7.85
N GLU A 71 -15.45 -11.19 -8.27
CA GLU A 71 -15.95 -12.28 -9.11
C GLU A 71 -15.51 -12.08 -10.56
N THR A 72 -15.70 -10.88 -11.11
CA THR A 72 -15.35 -10.58 -12.50
C THR A 72 -13.92 -10.06 -12.67
N GLY A 73 -13.31 -9.52 -11.60
CA GLY A 73 -11.99 -8.89 -11.66
C GLY A 73 -11.98 -7.56 -12.41
N LEU A 74 -13.15 -6.96 -12.60
CA LEU A 74 -13.33 -5.64 -13.22
C LEU A 74 -13.44 -4.57 -12.14
N ASP A 75 -12.96 -3.37 -12.45
CA ASP A 75 -13.17 -2.21 -11.58
C ASP A 75 -14.45 -1.48 -12.02
N ALA A 76 -15.42 -1.38 -11.11
CA ALA A 76 -16.69 -0.73 -11.36
C ALA A 76 -16.61 0.77 -11.06
N PHE A 77 -16.79 1.59 -12.10
CA PHE A 77 -17.00 3.03 -11.99
C PHE A 77 -18.50 3.34 -12.14
N GLU A 78 -18.93 4.52 -11.70
CA GLU A 78 -20.36 4.95 -11.74
C GLU A 78 -21.01 4.79 -13.11
N LEU A 79 -20.25 4.99 -14.19
CA LEU A 79 -20.76 5.01 -15.56
C LEU A 79 -20.40 3.77 -16.38
N ARG A 80 -19.27 3.11 -16.07
CA ARG A 80 -18.65 2.09 -16.92
C ARG A 80 -17.82 1.10 -16.10
N LEU A 81 -17.57 -0.09 -16.66
CA LEU A 81 -16.65 -1.07 -16.10
C LEU A 81 -15.28 -0.99 -16.80
N TRP A 82 -14.21 -1.12 -16.02
CA TRP A 82 -12.82 -1.10 -16.48
C TRP A 82 -12.20 -2.50 -16.41
N ASP A 83 -11.61 -2.96 -17.51
CA ASP A 83 -10.78 -4.17 -17.53
C ASP A 83 -9.30 -3.77 -17.41
N SER A 84 -8.72 -4.05 -16.23
CA SER A 84 -7.33 -3.74 -15.90
C SER A 84 -6.30 -4.59 -16.66
N ARG A 85 -6.72 -5.72 -17.24
CA ARG A 85 -5.86 -6.61 -18.03
C ARG A 85 -5.74 -6.11 -19.47
N LEU A 86 -6.84 -5.61 -20.03
CA LEU A 86 -6.90 -5.08 -21.38
C LEU A 86 -6.60 -3.58 -21.46
N ALA A 87 -6.56 -2.89 -20.31
CA ALA A 87 -6.40 -1.45 -20.19
C ALA A 87 -7.46 -0.67 -20.98
N ARG A 88 -8.72 -1.13 -20.96
CA ARG A 88 -9.83 -0.58 -21.73
C ARG A 88 -11.15 -0.63 -20.98
N TRP A 89 -12.04 0.30 -21.33
CA TRP A 89 -13.45 0.26 -20.94
C TRP A 89 -14.18 -0.86 -21.68
N THR A 90 -15.12 -1.52 -21.01
CA THR A 90 -15.97 -2.56 -21.61
C THR A 90 -17.04 -2.00 -22.54
N SER A 91 -17.36 -0.71 -22.42
CA SER A 91 -18.35 -0.01 -23.22
C SER A 91 -17.84 1.33 -23.74
N THR A 92 -18.43 1.77 -24.86
CA THR A 92 -18.22 3.10 -25.44
C THR A 92 -18.70 4.18 -24.47
N ASP A 93 -18.07 5.35 -24.51
CA ASP A 93 -18.45 6.49 -23.67
C ASP A 93 -19.91 6.91 -23.91
N PRO A 94 -20.78 6.91 -22.87
CA PRO A 94 -22.18 7.30 -23.03
C PRO A 94 -22.35 8.76 -23.47
N VAL A 95 -21.39 9.64 -23.19
CA VAL A 95 -21.45 11.06 -23.58
C VAL A 95 -21.31 11.23 -25.10
N VAL A 96 -20.63 10.30 -25.79
CA VAL A 96 -20.44 10.39 -27.25
C VAL A 96 -21.77 10.23 -27.99
N SER A 97 -22.73 9.48 -27.44
CA SER A 97 -24.04 9.28 -28.06
C SER A 97 -25.02 10.45 -27.85
N GLN A 98 -24.72 11.38 -26.95
CA GLN A 98 -25.60 12.51 -26.61
C GLN A 98 -25.19 13.83 -27.31
N ARG A 99 -24.16 13.79 -28.16
CA ARG A 99 -23.73 14.91 -29.00
C ARG A 99 -24.37 14.84 -30.38
#